data_AF-A0A6M1YNZ6-F1
#
_entry.id   AF-A0A6M1YNZ6-F1
#
_cell.length_a   1.000
_cell.length_b   1.000
_cell.length_c   1.000
_cell.angle_alpha   90.00
_cell.angle_beta   90.00
_cell.angle_gamma   90.00
#
_symmetry.space_group_name_H-M   'P 1'
#
loop_
_entity.id
_entity.type
_entity.pdbx_description
1 polymer ?
#
loop_
_entity_poly.entity_id
_entity_poly.type
_entity_poly.pdbx_seq_one_letter_code
_entity_poly.pdbx_strand_id
1 'polypeptide(L)'
;MRIGVIGAGVMGSAMIKAFEGQTVLVCDKSLKKIEALGIKNGFTDPGEMISQVDVVVFAVRPQSFKLLAESIKIDMADKTVVSVMAGISIAQLQAATGSKTIIRCMPNLAMKVGKGVTAWTTT
;
A
#
# COMPACT_ATOMS: atom_id res chain seq x y z
N MET A 1 -1.24 6.51 14.30
CA MET A 1 -0.65 6.36 12.97
C MET A 1 -1.75 5.98 11.99
N ARG A 2 -1.81 6.63 10.84
CA ARG A 2 -2.78 6.33 9.77
C ARG A 2 -2.08 5.59 8.64
N ILE A 3 -2.65 4.46 8.24
CA ILE A 3 -2.08 3.58 7.21
C ILE A 3 -2.96 3.67 5.97
N GLY A 4 -2.37 4.07 4.84
CA GLY A 4 -3.03 4.03 3.54
C GLY A 4 -2.62 2.78 2.77
N VAL A 5 -3.58 1.96 2.34
CA VAL A 5 -3.30 0.76 1.54
C VAL A 5 -3.79 0.97 0.12
N ILE A 6 -2.87 1.01 -0.84
CA ILE A 6 -3.18 1.10 -2.26
C ILE A 6 -3.23 -0.31 -2.84
N GLY A 7 -4.42 -0.72 -3.25
CA GLY A 7 -4.75 -2.05 -3.78
C GLY A 7 -5.51 -2.91 -2.77
N ALA A 8 -6.79 -3.13 -3.03
CA ALA A 8 -7.70 -4.02 -2.28
C ALA A 8 -7.73 -5.43 -2.89
N GLY A 9 -6.60 -5.91 -3.41
CA GLY A 9 -6.42 -7.29 -3.86
C GLY A 9 -6.17 -8.25 -2.70
N VAL A 10 -5.87 -9.51 -3.02
CA VAL A 10 -5.67 -10.57 -2.01
C VAL A 10 -4.73 -10.16 -0.87
N MET A 11 -3.58 -9.55 -1.19
CA MET A 11 -2.59 -9.20 -0.19
C MET A 11 -2.94 -7.92 0.57
N GLY A 12 -3.41 -6.88 -0.12
CA GLY A 12 -3.88 -5.65 0.53
C GLY A 12 -5.04 -5.94 1.48
N SER A 13 -6.05 -6.72 1.06
CA SER A 13 -7.15 -7.13 1.94
C SER A 13 -6.69 -7.94 3.15
N ALA A 14 -5.68 -8.81 2.99
CA ALA A 14 -5.11 -9.56 4.11
C ALA A 14 -4.42 -8.63 5.12
N MET A 15 -3.65 -7.64 4.65
CA MET A 15 -3.00 -6.65 5.50
C MET A 15 -4.00 -5.75 6.21
N ILE A 16 -5.01 -5.27 5.48
CA ILE A 16 -6.06 -4.42 6.07
C ILE A 16 -6.76 -5.12 7.23
N LYS A 17 -7.06 -6.41 7.09
CA LYS A 17 -7.61 -7.23 8.18
C LYS A 17 -6.61 -7.42 9.33
N ALA A 18 -5.32 -7.59 9.02
CA ALA A 18 -4.28 -7.74 10.03
C ALA A 18 -3.99 -6.43 10.81
N PHE A 19 -4.34 -5.27 10.25
CA PHE A 19 -4.23 -3.96 10.91
C PHE A 19 -5.45 -3.62 11.77
N GLU A 20 -6.12 -4.63 12.34
CA GLU A 20 -7.23 -4.45 13.26
C GLU A 20 -6.85 -3.51 14.42
N GLY A 21 -7.74 -2.58 14.76
CA GLY A 21 -7.52 -1.55 15.78
C GLY A 21 -6.70 -0.33 15.30
N GLN A 22 -6.20 -0.31 14.06
CA GLN A 22 -5.55 0.85 13.46
C GLN A 22 -6.49 1.63 12.52
N THR A 23 -6.19 2.91 12.30
CA THR A 23 -6.90 3.72 11.30
C THR A 23 -6.34 3.40 9.91
N VAL A 24 -7.09 2.61 9.15
CA VAL A 24 -6.74 2.22 7.77
C VAL A 24 -7.62 2.96 6.77
N LEU A 25 -6.98 3.57 5.78
CA LEU A 25 -7.59 4.13 4.57
C LEU A 25 -7.24 3.20 3.41
N VAL A 26 -8.18 2.99 2.48
CA VAL A 26 -7.98 2.05 1.37
C VAL A 26 -8.23 2.74 0.04
N CYS A 27 -7.30 2.60 -0.88
CA CYS A 27 -7.44 3.07 -2.25
C CYS A 27 -7.46 1.89 -3.22
N ASP A 28 -8.50 1.76 -4.04
CA ASP A 28 -8.54 0.82 -5.18
C ASP A 28 -9.39 1.44 -6.30
N LYS A 29 -9.05 1.13 -7.56
CA LYS A 29 -9.85 1.59 -8.71
C LYS A 29 -11.26 0.99 -8.71
N SER A 30 -11.46 -0.13 -8.02
CA SER A 30 -12.75 -0.81 -7.93
C SER A 30 -13.47 -0.48 -6.62
N LEU A 31 -14.49 0.37 -6.70
CA LEU A 31 -15.39 0.66 -5.57
C LEU A 31 -15.98 -0.63 -4.96
N LYS A 32 -16.36 -1.59 -5.80
CA LYS A 32 -16.88 -2.90 -5.34
C LYS A 32 -15.92 -3.63 -4.39
N LYS A 33 -14.60 -3.54 -4.61
CA LYS A 33 -13.62 -4.17 -3.72
C LYS A 33 -13.50 -3.45 -2.40
N ILE A 34 -13.61 -2.12 -2.41
CA ILE A 34 -13.61 -1.29 -1.21
C ILE A 34 -14.86 -1.60 -0.36
N GLU A 35 -16.03 -1.62 -1.00
CA GLU A 35 -17.30 -1.97 -0.37
C GLU A 35 -17.27 -3.38 0.24
N ALA A 36 -16.72 -4.35 -0.48
CA ALA A 36 -16.58 -5.73 -0.02
C ALA A 36 -15.70 -5.89 1.23
N LEU A 37 -14.86 -4.89 1.55
CA LEU A 37 -14.07 -4.88 2.78
C LEU A 37 -14.85 -4.30 3.97
N GLY A 38 -16.00 -3.66 3.75
CA GLY A 38 -16.81 -3.06 4.81
C GLY A 38 -16.18 -1.84 5.49
N ILE A 39 -15.24 -1.17 4.81
CA ILE A 39 -14.46 -0.06 5.38
C ILE A 39 -15.07 1.25 4.93
N LYS A 40 -15.28 2.19 5.85
CA LYS A 40 -15.86 3.51 5.55
C LYS A 40 -14.87 4.49 4.89
N ASN A 41 -13.58 4.23 5.01
CA ASN A 41 -12.50 5.12 4.57
C ASN A 41 -11.91 4.69 3.21
N GLY A 42 -12.78 4.62 2.20
CA GLY A 42 -12.44 4.18 0.85
C GLY A 42 -12.19 5.33 -0.12
N PHE A 43 -11.19 5.17 -0.99
CA PHE A 43 -10.78 6.17 -1.99
C PHE A 43 -10.57 5.52 -3.35
N THR A 44 -10.83 6.27 -4.42
CA THR A 44 -10.46 5.87 -5.80
C THR A 44 -9.27 6.66 -6.34
N ASP A 45 -9.00 7.83 -5.75
CA ASP A 45 -7.83 8.64 -6.05
C ASP A 45 -6.74 8.41 -4.96
N PRO A 46 -5.56 7.90 -5.34
CA PRO A 46 -4.46 7.72 -4.41
C PRO A 46 -4.03 9.02 -3.71
N GLY A 47 -4.04 10.15 -4.42
CA GLY A 47 -3.57 11.44 -3.91
C GLY A 47 -4.41 11.96 -2.75
N GLU A 48 -5.73 11.86 -2.86
CA GLU A 48 -6.66 12.22 -1.77
C GLU A 48 -6.37 11.40 -0.51
N MET A 49 -6.07 10.11 -0.66
CA MET A 49 -5.73 9.23 0.45
C MET A 49 -4.34 9.52 1.03
N ILE A 50 -3.32 9.68 0.17
CA ILE A 50 -1.90 9.84 0.56
C ILE A 50 -1.73 11.08 1.46
N SER A 51 -2.45 12.16 1.19
CA SER A 51 -2.40 13.39 2.01
C SER A 51 -2.85 13.19 3.47
N GLN A 52 -3.58 12.10 3.76
CA GLN A 52 -4.19 11.85 5.06
C GLN A 52 -3.50 10.77 5.90
N VAL A 53 -2.39 10.21 5.40
CA VAL A 53 -1.72 9.04 6.01
C VAL A 53 -0.24 9.28 6.27
N ASP A 54 0.28 8.58 7.27
CA ASP A 54 1.70 8.59 7.66
C ASP A 54 2.49 7.49 6.93
N VAL A 55 1.82 6.37 6.64
CA VAL A 55 2.38 5.19 5.99
C VAL A 55 1.57 4.86 4.73
N VAL A 56 2.24 4.64 3.61
CA VAL A 56 1.62 4.22 2.34
C VAL A 56 2.08 2.81 1.97
N VAL A 57 1.15 1.86 1.92
CA VAL A 57 1.40 0.47 1.53
C VAL A 57 0.98 0.25 0.08
N PHE A 58 1.94 -0.04 -0.79
CA PHE A 58 1.68 -0.46 -2.17
C PHE A 58 1.46 -1.97 -2.24
N ALA A 59 0.19 -2.37 -2.38
CA ALA A 59 -0.29 -3.75 -2.52
C ALA A 59 -0.98 -4.00 -3.88
N VAL A 60 -0.54 -3.29 -4.91
CA VAL A 60 -0.99 -3.47 -6.31
C VAL A 60 -0.10 -4.47 -7.06
N ARG A 61 -0.49 -4.83 -8.28
CA ARG A 61 0.39 -5.59 -9.17
C ARG A 61 1.56 -4.70 -9.63
N PRO A 62 2.79 -5.24 -9.78
CA PRO A 62 3.95 -4.48 -10.24
C PRO A 62 3.71 -3.75 -11.57
N GLN A 63 2.95 -4.37 -12.49
CA GLN A 63 2.60 -3.77 -13.78
C GLN A 63 1.69 -2.55 -13.64
N SER A 64 0.83 -2.54 -12.62
CA SER A 64 -0.04 -1.41 -12.32
C SER A 64 0.69 -0.25 -11.64
N PHE A 65 1.82 -0.53 -10.98
CA PHE A 65 2.58 0.49 -10.27
C PHE A 65 3.18 1.54 -11.20
N LYS A 66 3.62 1.17 -12.40
CA LYS A 66 4.23 2.14 -13.33
C LYS A 66 3.26 3.29 -13.67
N LEU A 67 2.04 2.95 -14.10
CA LEU A 67 1.00 3.93 -14.39
C LEU A 67 0.54 4.70 -13.14
N LEU A 68 0.51 4.01 -11.99
CA LEU A 68 0.18 4.63 -10.72
C LEU A 68 1.23 5.67 -10.32
N ALA A 69 2.52 5.34 -10.41
CA ALA A 69 3.63 6.22 -10.10
C ALA A 69 3.59 7.50 -10.95
N GLU A 70 3.30 7.39 -12.25
CA GLU A 70 3.12 8.55 -13.13
C GLU A 70 1.92 9.44 -12.73
N SER A 71 0.88 8.85 -12.12
CA SER A 71 -0.30 9.59 -11.66
C SER A 71 -0.17 10.20 -10.26
N ILE A 72 0.75 9.69 -9.44
CA ILE A 72 0.99 10.21 -8.09
C ILE A 72 1.80 11.49 -8.22
N LYS A 73 1.14 12.63 -8.03
CA LYS A 73 1.77 13.96 -8.03
C LYS A 73 2.19 14.44 -6.64
N ILE A 74 2.01 13.60 -5.62
CA ILE A 74 2.26 13.96 -4.23
C ILE A 74 3.63 13.47 -3.81
N ASP A 75 4.45 14.39 -3.30
CA ASP A 75 5.71 14.07 -2.66
C ASP A 75 5.44 13.34 -1.33
N MET A 76 6.08 12.19 -1.17
CA MET A 76 6.00 11.35 0.04
C MET A 76 7.28 11.44 0.86
N ALA A 77 8.09 12.49 0.71
CA ALA A 77 9.36 12.69 1.43
C ALA A 77 9.25 12.51 2.95
N ASP A 78 8.12 12.87 3.56
CA ASP A 78 7.83 12.75 5.00
C ASP A 78 7.12 11.43 5.39
N LYS A 79 6.70 10.63 4.41
CA LYS A 79 5.91 9.41 4.63
C LYS A 79 6.78 8.16 4.56
N THR A 80 6.40 7.14 5.30
CA THR A 80 6.99 5.81 5.15
C THR A 80 6.30 5.06 4.02
N VAL A 81 7.07 4.64 3.01
CA VAL A 81 6.56 3.82 1.91
C VAL A 81 6.85 2.36 2.20
N VAL A 82 5.81 1.53 2.23
CA VAL A 82 5.90 0.08 2.34
C VAL A 82 5.48 -0.53 1.01
N SER A 83 6.25 -1.47 0.46
CA SER A 83 5.91 -2.15 -0.78
C SER A 83 5.94 -3.65 -0.62
N VAL A 84 4.86 -4.31 -1.05
CA VAL A 84 4.77 -5.78 -1.10
C VAL A 84 4.82 -6.31 -2.53
N MET A 85 5.20 -5.44 -3.46
CA MET A 85 5.26 -5.74 -4.88
C MET A 85 6.55 -6.51 -5.21
N ALA A 86 6.38 -7.60 -5.96
CA ALA A 86 7.49 -8.32 -6.55
C ALA A 86 8.16 -7.49 -7.66
N GLY A 87 9.48 -7.61 -7.79
CA GLY A 87 10.24 -7.03 -8.92
C GLY A 87 10.35 -5.50 -8.98
N ILE A 88 9.85 -4.75 -8.00
CA ILE A 88 10.03 -3.29 -7.91
C ILE A 88 11.10 -2.97 -6.87
N SER A 89 12.24 -2.42 -7.28
CA SER A 89 13.36 -2.13 -6.38
C SER A 89 13.09 -0.94 -5.44
N ILE A 90 13.88 -0.84 -4.37
CA ILE A 90 13.86 0.33 -3.48
C ILE A 90 14.13 1.62 -4.27
N ALA A 91 15.15 1.63 -5.13
CA ALA A 91 15.49 2.79 -5.95
C ALA A 91 14.34 3.23 -6.87
N GLN A 92 13.60 2.29 -7.45
CA GLN A 92 12.40 2.60 -8.25
C GLN A 92 11.29 3.22 -7.39
N LEU A 93 11.09 2.75 -6.15
CA LEU A 93 10.12 3.32 -5.23
C LEU A 93 10.54 4.73 -4.78
N GLN A 94 11.83 4.96 -4.51
CA GLN A 94 12.34 6.28 -4.13
C GLN A 94 12.14 7.29 -5.27
N ALA A 95 12.53 6.91 -6.49
CA ALA A 95 12.34 7.76 -7.67
C ALA A 95 10.85 8.07 -7.94
N ALA A 96 9.96 7.11 -7.69
CA ALA A 96 8.54 7.28 -7.94
C ALA A 96 7.80 8.09 -6.86
N THR A 97 8.27 8.05 -5.61
CA THR A 97 7.51 8.58 -4.45
C THR A 97 8.18 9.78 -3.78
N GLY A 98 9.47 10.00 -3.99
CA GLY A 98 10.25 10.97 -3.23
C GLY A 98 10.52 10.57 -1.77
N SER A 99 9.96 9.45 -1.30
CA SER A 99 10.10 9.01 0.08
C SER A 99 11.55 8.64 0.42
N LYS A 100 11.99 9.12 1.59
CA LYS A 100 13.30 8.80 2.16
C LYS A 100 13.32 7.49 2.93
N THR A 101 12.14 7.00 3.32
CA THR A 101 11.99 5.82 4.18
C THR A 101 11.19 4.77 3.43
N ILE A 102 11.89 3.81 2.83
CA ILE A 102 11.25 2.75 2.04
C ILE A 102 11.51 1.39 2.66
N ILE A 103 10.43 0.69 2.97
CA ILE A 103 10.42 -0.68 3.45
C ILE A 103 9.89 -1.57 2.34
N ARG A 104 10.68 -2.53 1.89
CA ARG A 104 10.21 -3.60 1.01
C ARG A 104 9.94 -4.84 1.83
N CYS A 105 8.74 -5.40 1.67
CA CYS A 105 8.29 -6.63 2.29
C CYS A 105 7.99 -7.67 1.21
N MET A 106 8.27 -8.94 1.50
CA MET A 106 7.88 -10.06 0.65
C MET A 106 7.05 -11.04 1.46
N PRO A 107 5.74 -10.78 1.62
CA PRO A 107 4.84 -11.68 2.34
C PRO A 107 4.46 -12.89 1.47
N ASN A 108 3.84 -13.89 2.09
CA ASN A 108 3.24 -15.01 1.40
C ASN A 108 1.72 -15.11 1.66
N LEU A 109 1.03 -16.00 0.94
CA LEU A 109 -0.43 -16.14 1.02
C LEU A 109 -0.95 -16.64 2.37
N ALA A 110 -0.11 -17.28 3.19
CA ALA A 110 -0.49 -17.71 4.53
C ALA A 110 -0.83 -16.52 5.46
N MET A 111 -0.49 -15.29 5.07
CA MET A 111 -0.96 -14.06 5.73
C MET A 111 -2.49 -13.96 5.80
N LYS A 112 -3.22 -14.49 4.80
CA LYS A 112 -4.70 -14.47 4.80
C LYS A 112 -5.32 -15.17 6.02
N VAL A 113 -4.57 -16.08 6.63
CA VAL A 113 -4.99 -16.87 7.80
C VAL A 113 -4.12 -16.55 9.03
N GLY A 114 -3.39 -15.43 9.01
CA GLY A 114 -2.56 -14.99 10.14
C GLY A 114 -1.30 -15.82 10.39
N LYS A 115 -0.90 -16.69 9.46
CA LYS A 115 0.26 -17.60 9.59
C LYS A 115 1.36 -17.30 8.56
N GLY A 116 1.40 -16.05 8.09
CA GLY A 116 2.34 -15.62 7.07
C GLY A 116 3.76 -15.43 7.60
N VAL A 117 4.73 -15.58 6.71
CA VAL A 117 6.12 -15.16 6.93
C VAL A 117 6.43 -14.06 5.94
N THR A 118 7.15 -13.04 6.39
CA THR A 118 7.53 -11.89 5.55
C THR A 118 9.01 -11.60 5.76
N ALA A 119 9.80 -11.70 4.68
CA ALA A 119 11.13 -11.09 4.65
C ALA A 119 10.98 -9.60 4.36
N TRP A 120 11.83 -8.75 4.94
CA TRP A 120 11.81 -7.33 4.67
C TRP A 120 13.21 -6.72 4.65
N THR A 121 13.33 -5.56 4.00
CA THR A 121 14.55 -4.74 3.93
C THR A 121 14.17 -3.27 3.80
N THR A 122 15.09 -2.37 4.15
CA THR A 122 14.89 -0.91 4.13
C THR A 122 16.04 -0.20 3.42
N THR A 123 15.78 1.03 2.95
CA THR A 123 16.79 2.03 2.55
C THR A 123 17.76 2.35 3.68
#